data_AF-A0A1I0TF88-F1
#
_entry.id   AF-A0A1I0TF88-F1
#
_cell.length_a   1.000
_cell.length_b   1.000
_cell.length_c   1.000
_cell.angle_alpha   90.00
_cell.angle_beta   90.00
_cell.angle_gamma   90.00
#
_symmetry.space_group_name_H-M   'P 1'
#
loop_
_entity.id
_entity.type
_entity.pdbx_description
1 polymer ?
#
loop_
_entity_poly.entity_id
_entity_poly.type
_entity_poly.pdbx_seq_one_letter_code
_entity_poly.pdbx_strand_id
1 'polypeptide(L)' 'MDRHPRKKFYDNLYSNPFQQPWANPKHAHSQVNGETQQTLDLIILERQTRKQS' A
#
# COMPACT_ATOMS: atom_id res chain seq x y z
N MET A 1 -9.94 -32.24 9.59
CA MET A 1 -10.27 -31.55 8.32
C MET A 1 -10.31 -30.06 8.62
N ASP A 2 -9.15 -29.41 8.57
CA ASP A 2 -9.00 -28.00 8.96
C ASP A 2 -9.60 -27.07 7.90
N ARG A 3 -10.74 -26.46 8.26
CA ARG A 3 -11.43 -25.48 7.42
C ARG A 3 -10.69 -24.15 7.51
N HIS A 4 -9.81 -23.89 6.53
CA HIS A 4 -9.20 -22.58 6.36
C HIS A 4 -10.31 -21.55 6.08
N PRO A 5 -10.47 -20.50 6.92
CA PRO A 5 -11.49 -19.49 6.68
C PRO A 5 -11.20 -18.77 5.37
N ARG A 6 -12.10 -18.92 4.38
CA ARG A 6 -12.03 -18.19 3.12
C ARG A 6 -12.14 -16.69 3.41
N LYS A 7 -11.08 -15.93 3.09
CA LYS A 7 -11.04 -14.46 3.18
C LYS A 7 -12.30 -13.88 2.53
N LYS A 8 -13.08 -13.06 3.25
CA LYS A 8 -14.34 -12.54 2.68
C LYS A 8 -14.00 -11.53 1.60
N PHE A 9 -14.68 -11.63 0.46
CA PHE A 9 -14.48 -10.75 -0.70
C PHE A 9 -14.56 -9.25 -0.32
N TYR A 10 -15.36 -8.94 0.69
CA TYR A 10 -15.62 -7.60 1.20
C TYR A 10 -14.55 -7.05 2.17
N ASP A 11 -13.57 -7.85 2.60
CA ASP A 11 -12.51 -7.39 3.51
C ASP A 11 -11.49 -6.45 2.82
N ASN A 12 -11.57 -6.30 1.49
CA ASN A 12 -10.76 -5.37 0.69
C ASN A 12 -11.57 -4.15 0.19
N LEU A 13 -12.66 -3.76 0.85
CA LEU A 13 -13.44 -2.55 0.56
C LEU A 13 -12.71 -1.25 0.94
N TYR A 14 -11.37 -1.24 0.86
CA TYR A 14 -10.61 -0.01 0.96
C TYR A 14 -10.94 0.86 -0.26
N SER A 15 -11.74 1.90 -0.04
CA SER A 15 -11.99 2.94 -1.03
C SER A 15 -10.74 3.81 -1.12
N ASN A 16 -9.82 3.44 -2.02
CA ASN A 16 -8.64 4.24 -2.27
C ASN A 16 -9.08 5.60 -2.87
N PRO A 17 -8.79 6.75 -2.24
CA PRO A 17 -9.12 8.07 -2.80
C PRO A 17 -8.36 8.37 -4.11
N PHE A 18 -7.29 7.63 -4.40
CA PHE A 18 -6.53 7.71 -5.64
C PHE A 18 -6.85 6.52 -6.54
N GLN A 19 -8.07 6.49 -7.09
CA GLN A 19 -8.51 5.44 -8.02
C GLN A 19 -7.84 5.63 -9.40
N GLN A 20 -6.58 5.23 -9.49
CA GLN A 20 -5.88 5.14 -10.76
C GLN A 20 -6.31 3.82 -11.45
N PRO A 21 -6.44 3.77 -12.80
CA PRO A 21 -6.81 2.54 -13.51
C PRO A 21 -5.86 1.36 -13.23
N TRP A 22 -4.62 1.64 -12.86
CA TRP A 22 -3.58 0.67 -12.51
C TRP A 22 -3.40 0.48 -10.98
N ALA A 23 -4.25 1.10 -10.15
CA ALA A 23 -4.19 0.93 -8.70
C ALA A 23 -4.57 -0.50 -8.31
N ASN A 24 -3.76 -1.14 -7.47
CA ASN A 24 -3.98 -2.49 -7.00
C ASN A 24 -3.76 -2.53 -5.48
N PRO A 25 -4.82 -2.74 -4.67
CA PRO A 25 -4.72 -2.76 -3.22
C PRO A 25 -3.68 -3.75 -2.67
N LYS A 26 -3.45 -4.88 -3.35
CA LYS A 26 -2.43 -5.87 -2.92
C LYS A 26 -1.00 -5.38 -3.07
N HIS A 27 -0.77 -4.41 -3.96
CA HIS A 27 0.55 -3.82 -4.24
C HIS A 27 0.62 -2.35 -3.83
N ALA A 28 -0.29 -1.88 -2.96
CA ALA A 28 -0.40 -0.48 -2.57
C ALA A 28 0.91 0.11 -2.03
N HIS A 29 1.72 -0.69 -1.30
CA HIS A 29 3.01 -0.24 -0.76
C HIS A 29 4.03 0.14 -1.85
N SER A 30 3.89 -0.39 -3.07
CA SER A 30 4.75 -0.09 -4.22
C SER A 30 4.16 0.96 -5.15
N GLN A 31 2.97 1.50 -4.84
CA GLN A 31 2.27 2.45 -5.69
C GLN A 31 2.48 3.89 -5.20
N VAL A 32 2.70 4.81 -6.14
CA VAL A 32 2.69 6.25 -5.87
C VAL A 32 1.25 6.75 -5.88
N ASN A 33 0.93 7.72 -5.03
CA ASN A 33 -0.44 8.24 -4.87
C ASN A 33 -0.74 9.47 -5.75
N GLY A 34 0.18 9.87 -6.64
CA GLY A 34 0.03 11.04 -7.51
C GLY A 34 0.37 12.38 -6.85
N GLU A 35 0.42 12.43 -5.51
CA GLU A 35 0.94 13.57 -4.75
C GLU A 35 2.45 13.44 -4.51
N THR A 36 2.94 12.20 -4.38
CA THR A 36 4.35 11.89 -4.19
C THR A 36 4.98 11.24 -5.42
N GLN A 37 6.24 11.58 -5.70
CA GLN A 37 7.04 10.90 -6.74
C GLN A 37 7.63 9.57 -6.25
N GLN A 38 7.73 9.39 -4.93
CA GLN A 38 8.26 8.20 -4.27
C GLN A 38 7.15 7.45 -3.53
N THR A 39 7.34 6.15 -3.33
CA THR A 39 6.45 5.34 -2.49
C THR A 39 6.67 5.66 -1.01
N LEU A 40 5.67 5.36 -0.18
CA LEU A 40 5.73 5.62 1.26
C LEU A 40 6.96 4.98 1.93
N ASP A 41 7.29 3.75 1.53
CA ASP A 41 8.45 3.01 2.07
C ASP A 41 9.77 3.76 1.84
N LEU A 42 9.95 4.35 0.65
CA LEU A 42 11.16 5.13 0.32
C LEU A 42 11.23 6.44 1.12
N ILE A 43 10.09 7.12 1.29
CA ILE A 43 10.00 8.34 2.10
C ILE A 43 10.38 8.04 3.57
N ILE A 44 9.89 6.91 4.10
CA ILE A 44 10.24 6.47 5.46
C ILE A 44 11.73 6.16 5.53
N LEU A 45 12.28 5.43 4.56
CA LEU A 45 13.70 5.06 4.50
C LEU A 45 14.61 6.29 4.46
N GLU A 46 14.31 7.27 3.61
CA GLU A 46 15.06 8.53 3.52
C GLU A 46 15.06 9.26 4.86
N ARG A 47 13.90 9.33 5.52
CA ARG A 47 13.76 9.99 6.81
C ARG A 47 14.49 9.27 7.94
N GLN A 48 14.51 7.93 7.92
CA GLN A 48 15.25 7.13 8.90
C GLN A 48 16.76 7.28 8.71
N THR A 49 17.24 7.22 7.47
CA THR A 49 18.66 7.39 7.13
C THR A 49 19.18 8.74 7.64
N ARG A 50 18.43 9.83 7.40
CA ARG A 50 18.76 11.17 7.91
C ARG A 50 18.79 11.30 9.43
N LYS A 51 18.01 10.47 10.15
CA LYS A 51 18.01 10.46 11.63
C LYS A 51 19.19 9.69 12.21
N GLN A 52 19.75 8.77 11.45
CA GLN A 52 20.81 7.87 11.89
C GLN A 52 22.21 8.30 11.41
N SER A 53 22.30 9.27 10.50
CA SER A 53 23.53 9.98 10.11
C SER A 53 23.87 11.07 11.10
#